data_AF-A0A6V7W3P9-F1
#
_entry.id   AF-A0A6V7W3P9-F1
#
_cell.length_a   1.000
_cell.length_b   1.000
_cell.length_c   1.000
_cell.angle_alpha   90.00
_cell.angle_beta   90.00
_cell.angle_gamma   90.00
#
_symmetry.space_group_name_H-M   'P 1'
#
loop_
_entity.id
_entity.type
_entity.pdbx_description
1 polymer ?
#
loop_
_entity_poly.entity_id
_entity_poly.type
_entity_poly.pdbx_seq_one_letter_code
_entity_poly.pdbx_strand_id
1 'polypeptide(L)'
;MKRKLDRAKKMEKLENVDQVIQEENRILRESLTCPSCKVRRKNAILEKCHHVFCFECIRQRYDNRRRKCPKCNAAFGANDYHRIYLE
;
A
#
# COMPACT_ATOMS: atom_id res chain seq x y z
N MET A 1 -30.79 -6.16 36.92
CA MET A 1 -29.69 -6.80 36.16
C MET A 1 -29.70 -6.50 34.66
N LYS A 2 -30.83 -6.58 33.93
CA LYS A 2 -30.90 -6.35 32.46
C LYS A 2 -30.15 -5.11 31.93
N ARG A 3 -30.38 -3.92 32.51
CA ARG A 3 -29.70 -2.67 32.07
C ARG A 3 -28.17 -2.72 32.08
N LYS A 4 -27.55 -3.46 33.01
CA LYS A 4 -26.08 -3.62 33.05
C LYS A 4 -25.59 -4.52 31.91
N LEU A 5 -26.34 -5.59 31.62
CA LEU A 5 -26.06 -6.50 30.50
C LEU A 5 -26.21 -5.80 29.14
N ASP A 6 -27.26 -4.99 28.98
CA ASP A 6 -27.48 -4.24 27.73
C ASP A 6 -26.38 -3.21 27.47
N ARG A 7 -25.88 -2.56 28.53
CA ARG A 7 -24.74 -1.64 28.45
C ARG A 7 -23.44 -2.37 28.09
N ALA A 8 -23.19 -3.54 28.67
CA ALA A 8 -22.02 -4.36 28.36
C ALA A 8 -22.02 -4.81 26.89
N LYS A 9 -23.15 -5.34 26.39
CA LYS A 9 -23.32 -5.71 24.98
C LYS A 9 -23.14 -4.54 24.02
N LYS A 10 -23.61 -3.34 24.39
CA LYS A 10 -23.41 -2.14 23.59
C LYS A 10 -21.93 -1.73 23.51
N MET A 11 -21.18 -1.85 24.62
CA MET A 11 -19.74 -1.58 24.65
C MET A 11 -18.97 -2.58 23.78
N GLU A 12 -19.23 -3.89 23.94
CA GLU A 12 -18.62 -4.95 23.12
C GLU A 12 -18.90 -4.75 21.63
N LYS A 13 -20.12 -4.34 21.26
CA LYS A 13 -20.46 -4.03 19.87
C LYS A 13 -19.70 -2.83 19.33
N LEU A 14 -19.47 -1.79 20.14
CA LEU A 14 -18.70 -0.61 19.74
C LEU A 14 -17.21 -0.95 19.55
N GLU A 15 -16.64 -1.77 20.43
CA GLU A 15 -15.25 -2.24 20.32
C GLU A 15 -15.04 -3.07 19.05
N ASN A 16 -15.97 -3.96 18.72
CA ASN A 16 -15.91 -4.73 17.47
C ASN A 16 -15.96 -3.81 16.23
N VAL A 17 -16.76 -2.74 16.26
CA VAL A 17 -16.81 -1.77 15.15
C VAL A 17 -15.49 -1.03 15.00
N ASP A 18 -14.88 -0.59 16.11
CA ASP A 18 -13.60 0.11 16.07
C ASP A 18 -12.48 -0.78 15.51
N GLN A 19 -12.44 -2.05 15.91
CA GLN A 19 -11.47 -3.02 15.38
C GLN A 19 -11.60 -3.23 13.86
N VAL A 20 -12.83 -3.34 13.36
CA VAL A 20 -13.08 -3.48 11.92
C VAL A 20 -12.58 -2.25 11.16
N ILE A 21 -12.89 -1.04 11.66
CA ILE A 21 -12.46 0.21 11.02
C ILE A 21 -10.94 0.34 11.05
N GLN A 22 -10.28 -0.05 12.14
CA GLN A 22 -8.82 -0.03 12.23
C GLN A 22 -8.17 -0.98 11.22
N GLU A 23 -8.73 -2.18 11.06
CA GLU A 23 -8.23 -3.17 10.10
C GLU A 23 -8.44 -2.71 8.64
N GLU A 24 -9.60 -2.15 8.31
CA GLU A 24 -9.85 -1.56 6.99
C GLU A 24 -8.86 -0.42 6.69
N ASN A 25 -8.61 0.46 7.66
CA ASN A 25 -7.61 1.51 7.53
C ASN A 25 -6.19 0.95 7.31
N ARG A 26 -5.84 -0.15 7.97
CA ARG A 26 -4.56 -0.83 7.78
C ARG A 26 -4.42 -1.34 6.36
N ILE A 27 -5.43 -2.07 5.86
CA ILE A 27 -5.45 -2.62 4.49
C ILE A 27 -5.36 -1.51 3.45
N LEU A 28 -6.12 -0.42 3.63
CA LEU A 28 -6.07 0.73 2.73
C LEU A 28 -4.67 1.38 2.71
N ARG A 29 -4.06 1.59 3.88
CA ARG A 29 -2.69 2.13 3.99
C ARG A 29 -1.66 1.22 3.32
N GLU A 30 -1.78 -0.10 3.49
CA GLU A 30 -0.91 -1.08 2.84
C GLU A 30 -1.07 -1.05 1.32
N SER A 31 -2.30 -0.91 0.83
CA SER A 31 -2.57 -0.83 -0.61
C SER A 31 -1.93 0.41 -1.27
N LEU A 32 -1.76 1.51 -0.53
CA LEU A 32 -1.09 2.73 -1.01
C LEU A 32 0.43 2.72 -0.77
N THR A 33 0.94 1.73 -0.06
CA THR A 33 2.36 1.62 0.29
C THR A 33 3.12 0.83 -0.78
N CYS A 34 4.34 1.27 -1.09
CA CYS A 34 5.20 0.64 -2.07
C CYS A 34 5.52 -0.81 -1.64
N PRO A 35 5.17 -1.82 -2.45
CA PRO A 35 5.38 -3.22 -2.08
C PRO A 35 6.86 -3.62 -2.03
N SER A 36 7.76 -2.85 -2.66
CA SER A 36 9.20 -3.14 -2.68
C SER A 36 9.93 -2.71 -1.42
N CYS A 37 9.54 -1.62 -0.77
CA CYS A 37 10.18 -1.15 0.47
C CYS A 37 9.27 -1.24 1.69
N LYS A 38 7.95 -1.35 1.51
CA LYS A 38 6.93 -1.37 2.58
C LYS A 38 6.98 -0.16 3.51
N VAL A 39 7.57 0.95 3.06
CA VAL A 39 7.77 2.18 3.85
C VAL A 39 7.16 3.39 3.16
N ARG A 40 7.56 3.66 1.92
CA ARG A 40 7.12 4.85 1.17
C ARG A 40 5.81 4.61 0.45
N ARG A 41 5.05 5.67 0.22
CA ARG A 41 3.86 5.63 -0.66
C ARG A 41 4.22 5.35 -2.12
N LYS A 42 3.27 4.77 -2.83
CA LYS A 42 3.30 4.59 -4.28
C LYS A 42 3.26 5.96 -4.97
N ASN A 43 4.24 6.22 -5.85
CA ASN A 43 4.34 7.46 -6.61
C ASN A 43 5.15 7.30 -7.92
N ALA A 44 5.32 6.06 -8.40
CA ALA A 44 5.94 5.78 -9.69
C ALA A 44 5.30 4.56 -10.36
N ILE A 45 5.06 4.64 -11.66
CA ILE A 45 4.52 3.56 -12.49
C ILE A 45 5.58 3.07 -13.48
N LEU A 46 5.63 1.76 -13.71
CA LEU A 46 6.36 1.17 -14.83
C LEU A 46 5.42 1.04 -16.03
N GLU A 47 5.71 1.72 -17.13
CA GLU A 47 4.81 1.82 -18.30
C GLU A 47 4.56 0.45 -18.96
N LYS A 48 5.60 -0.38 -19.10
CA LYS A 48 5.51 -1.68 -19.78
C LYS A 48 4.63 -2.72 -19.08
N CYS A 49 4.51 -2.66 -17.76
CA CYS A 49 3.79 -3.67 -16.98
C CYS A 49 2.78 -3.10 -16.00
N HIS A 50 2.59 -1.77 -15.99
CA HIS A 50 1.67 -1.01 -15.15
C HIS A 50 1.77 -1.31 -13.65
N HIS A 51 2.93 -1.76 -13.17
CA HIS A 51 3.15 -1.99 -11.75
C HIS A 51 3.65 -0.72 -11.06
N VAL A 52 3.07 -0.42 -9.90
CA VAL A 52 3.29 0.83 -9.18
C VAL A 52 4.14 0.61 -7.92
N PHE A 53 5.15 1.46 -7.75
CA PHE A 53 6.10 1.45 -6.63
C PHE A 53 6.37 2.89 -6.16
N CYS A 54 7.32 3.07 -5.24
CA CYS A 54 7.87 4.40 -4.97
C CYS A 54 9.01 4.69 -5.97
N PHE A 55 9.16 5.95 -6.33
CA PHE A 55 10.17 6.42 -7.29
C PHE A 55 11.59 6.08 -6.84
N GLU A 56 11.88 6.18 -5.54
CA GLU A 56 13.19 5.85 -4.98
C GLU A 56 13.57 4.38 -5.23
N CYS A 57 12.64 3.44 -5.08
CA CYS A 57 12.92 2.02 -5.36
C CYS A 57 13.17 1.76 -6.84
N ILE A 58 12.46 2.43 -7.74
CA ILE A 58 12.64 2.25 -9.18
C ILE A 58 13.95 2.91 -9.64
N ARG A 59 14.22 4.14 -9.20
CA ARG A 59 15.46 4.85 -9.47
C ARG A 59 16.68 4.07 -8.99
N GLN A 60 16.68 3.60 -7.74
CA GLN A 60 17.77 2.79 -7.19
C GLN A 60 18.02 1.51 -8.01
N ARG A 61 16.95 0.84 -8.48
CA ARG A 61 17.09 -0.32 -9.37
C ARG A 61 17.66 0.04 -10.72
N TYR A 62 17.25 1.17 -11.29
CA TYR A 62 17.77 1.67 -12.56
C TYR A 62 19.27 1.98 -12.47
N ASP A 63 19.67 2.73 -11.43
CA ASP A 63 21.04 3.16 -11.17
C ASP A 63 21.96 1.96 -10.91
N ASN A 64 21.48 0.97 -10.15
CA ASN A 64 22.19 -0.29 -9.89
C ASN A 64 22.14 -1.30 -11.05
N ARG A 65 21.67 -0.89 -12.24
CA ARG A 65 21.52 -1.75 -13.44
C ARG A 65 20.62 -2.98 -13.25
N ARG A 66 19.81 -3.03 -12.19
CA ARG A 66 18.79 -4.06 -11.91
C ARG A 66 17.45 -3.68 -12.54
N ARG A 67 17.48 -3.43 -13.85
CA ARG A 67 16.40 -2.86 -14.68
C ARG A 67 15.24 -3.83 -14.97
N LYS A 68 14.74 -4.52 -13.93
CA LYS A 68 13.61 -5.45 -13.97
C LYS A 68 12.59 -5.10 -12.90
N CYS A 69 11.31 -5.17 -13.27
CA CYS A 69 10.18 -4.94 -12.39
C CYS A 69 10.26 -5.83 -11.14
N PRO A 70 10.14 -5.27 -9.92
CA PRO A 70 10.15 -6.05 -8.68
C PRO A 70 9.05 -7.12 -8.59
N LYS A 71 7.94 -6.97 -9.31
CA LYS A 71 6.75 -7.84 -9.22
C LYS A 71 6.69 -8.91 -10.32
N CYS A 72 6.96 -8.56 -11.58
CA CYS A 72 6.81 -9.47 -12.71
C CYS A 72 8.10 -9.69 -13.52
N ASN A 73 9.23 -9.13 -13.08
CA ASN A 73 10.52 -9.22 -13.77
C ASN A 73 10.58 -8.65 -15.21
N ALA A 74 9.54 -7.97 -15.69
CA ALA A 74 9.56 -7.25 -16.95
C ALA A 74 10.70 -6.22 -16.98
N ALA A 75 11.46 -6.18 -18.09
CA ALA A 75 12.55 -5.23 -18.25
C ALA A 75 12.02 -3.80 -18.48
N PHE A 76 12.72 -2.79 -17.95
CA PHE A 76 12.38 -1.38 -18.12
C PHE A 76 13.62 -0.51 -18.34
N GLY A 77 13.53 0.51 -19.19
CA GLY A 77 14.57 1.46 -19.56
C GLY A 77 14.38 2.83 -18.91
N ALA A 78 15.12 3.84 -19.38
CA ALA A 78 15.09 5.20 -18.83
C ALA A 78 13.73 5.88 -18.99
N ASN A 79 13.03 5.59 -20.09
CA ASN A 79 11.76 6.20 -20.44
C ASN A 79 10.55 5.35 -20.02
N ASP A 80 10.77 4.20 -19.40
CA ASP A 80 9.69 3.24 -19.07
C ASP A 80 9.19 3.38 -17.61
N TYR A 81 9.57 4.45 -16.91
CA TYR A 81 9.10 4.72 -15.55
C TYR A 81 8.87 6.21 -15.30
N HIS A 82 7.70 6.52 -14.74
CA HIS A 82 7.24 7.90 -14.57
C HIS A 82 6.73 8.13 -13.16
N ARG A 83 6.84 9.37 -12.68
CA ARG A 83 6.18 9.77 -11.43
C ARG A 83 4.68 9.87 -11.65
N ILE A 84 3.92 9.43 -10.65
CA ILE A 84 2.48 9.63 -10.58
C ILE A 84 2.12 10.22 -9.23
N TYR A 85 1.02 10.97 -9.19
CA TYR A 85 0.45 11.55 -7.98
C TYR A 85 -0.91 10.90 -7.75
N LEU A 86 -1.11 10.33 -6.57
CA LEU A 86 -2.36 9.72 -6.14
C LEU A 86 -2.99 10.68 -5.13
N GLU A 87 -4.16 11.22 -5.47
CA GLU A 87 -4.99 12.09 -4.62
C GLU A 87 -5.99 11.26 -3.78
#